data_AF-A0A2T2UBK1-F1
#
_entry.id   AF-A0A2T2UBK1-F1
#
_cell.length_a   1.000
_cell.length_b   1.000
_cell.length_c   1.000
_cell.angle_alpha   90.00
_cell.angle_beta   90.00
_cell.angle_gamma   90.00
#
_symmetry.space_group_name_H-M   'P 1'
#
loop_
_entity.id
_entity.type
_entity.pdbx_description
1 polymer ?
#
loop_
_entity_poly.entity_id
_entity_poly.type
_entity_poly.pdbx_seq_one_letter_code
_entity_poly.pdbx_strand_id
1 'polypeptide(L)'
;MRKLASWGLSRIDSLSLLPPQGHPGFLTLINQAPSWTRTGIIVAGSGGIWEETTFFRVHCITLRPDTVRPVTIKKGTELMVLELAPIAHRVNERVGEQWHEEAPDPWDGHVASRMVERVESTLPDSVLLGKSLVASPTGGFRVTLGSVLAAARSRLAGQRRPPSLLPVRMGGRLNRAKASP
;
A
#
# COMPACT_ATOMS: atom_id res chain seq x y z
N MET A 1 -20.66 1.65 -11.02
CA MET A 1 -21.29 0.32 -10.89
C MET A 1 -22.20 -0.08 -12.04
N ARG A 2 -23.11 0.79 -12.53
CA ARG A 2 -24.06 0.44 -13.62
C ARG A 2 -23.43 -0.19 -14.87
N LYS A 3 -22.23 0.25 -15.28
CA LYS A 3 -21.52 -0.26 -16.48
C LYS A 3 -20.90 -1.66 -16.32
N LEU A 4 -20.55 -2.08 -15.11
CA LEU A 4 -19.98 -3.42 -14.86
C LEU A 4 -21.09 -4.47 -14.72
N ALA A 5 -22.20 -4.10 -14.08
CA ALA A 5 -23.38 -4.95 -13.99
C ALA A 5 -23.98 -5.24 -15.38
N SER A 6 -23.94 -4.28 -16.31
CA SER A 6 -24.41 -4.49 -17.69
C SER A 6 -23.57 -5.48 -18.49
N TRP A 7 -22.38 -5.85 -18.03
CA TRP A 7 -21.56 -6.90 -18.66
C TRP A 7 -21.90 -8.31 -18.16
N GLY A 8 -22.95 -8.46 -17.34
CA GLY A 8 -23.40 -9.77 -16.84
C GLY A 8 -22.47 -10.42 -15.81
N LEU A 9 -21.48 -9.67 -15.31
CA LEU A 9 -20.48 -10.15 -14.35
C LEU A 9 -21.09 -10.67 -13.04
N SER A 10 -22.28 -10.19 -12.67
CA SER A 10 -23.00 -10.64 -11.47
C SER A 10 -23.47 -12.10 -11.53
N ARG A 11 -23.31 -12.78 -12.67
CA ARG A 11 -23.69 -14.20 -12.85
C ARG A 11 -22.54 -15.17 -12.60
N ILE A 12 -21.34 -14.67 -12.29
CA ILE A 12 -20.18 -15.49 -11.98
C ILE A 12 -20.16 -15.72 -10.47
N ASP A 13 -20.43 -16.95 -10.02
CA ASP A 13 -20.58 -17.28 -8.59
C ASP A 13 -19.32 -16.98 -7.76
N SER A 14 -18.14 -17.08 -8.38
CA SER A 14 -16.84 -16.79 -7.75
C SER A 14 -16.41 -15.31 -7.83
N LEU A 15 -17.27 -14.43 -8.35
CA LEU A 15 -16.96 -13.01 -8.51
C LEU A 15 -17.78 -12.16 -7.54
N SER A 16 -17.09 -11.55 -6.57
CA SER A 16 -17.69 -10.55 -5.68
C SER A 16 -17.44 -9.14 -6.20
N LEU A 17 -18.50 -8.43 -6.57
CA LEU A 17 -18.42 -7.02 -6.96
C LEU A 17 -18.57 -6.12 -5.73
N LEU A 18 -17.52 -5.37 -5.39
CA LEU A 18 -17.51 -4.45 -4.26
C LEU A 18 -17.70 -2.99 -4.73
N PRO A 19 -18.33 -2.12 -3.91
CA PRO A 19 -18.27 -0.67 -4.14
C PRO A 19 -16.84 -0.15 -4.05
N PRO A 20 -16.58 1.07 -4.54
CA PRO A 20 -15.31 1.74 -4.28
C PRO A 20 -15.03 1.72 -2.77
N GLN A 21 -13.84 1.24 -2.42
CA GLN A 21 -13.44 1.10 -1.03
C GLN A 21 -12.72 2.37 -0.57
N GLY A 22 -12.99 2.79 0.67
CA GLY A 22 -12.13 3.78 1.32
C GLY A 22 -10.73 3.19 1.54
N HIS A 23 -9.71 4.06 1.65
CA HIS A 23 -8.32 3.62 1.73
C HIS A 23 -8.06 2.55 2.82
N PRO A 24 -8.52 2.68 4.08
CA PRO A 24 -8.29 1.63 5.09
C PRO A 24 -8.95 0.29 4.78
N GLY A 25 -10.16 0.31 4.21
CA GLY A 25 -10.86 -0.91 3.80
C GLY A 25 -10.15 -1.60 2.65
N PHE A 26 -9.64 -0.81 1.70
CA PHE A 26 -8.83 -1.32 0.60
C PHE A 26 -7.51 -1.93 1.07
N LEU A 27 -6.81 -1.28 2.02
CA LEU A 27 -5.60 -1.84 2.64
C LEU A 27 -5.88 -3.18 3.34
N THR A 28 -7.06 -3.32 3.94
CA THR A 28 -7.47 -4.59 4.58
C THR A 28 -7.69 -5.69 3.55
N LEU A 29 -8.20 -5.37 2.36
CA LEU A 29 -8.37 -6.34 1.28
C LEU A 29 -7.01 -6.81 0.74
N ILE A 30 -6.05 -5.91 0.55
CA ILE A 30 -4.74 -6.30 -0.02
C ILE A 30 -3.86 -7.01 1.01
N ASN A 31 -3.98 -6.71 2.30
CA ASN A 31 -3.08 -7.25 3.32
C ASN A 31 -3.17 -8.78 3.42
N GLN A 32 -2.03 -9.43 3.66
CA GLN A 32 -1.92 -10.88 3.86
C GLN A 32 -2.06 -11.33 5.32
N ALA A 33 -2.34 -10.40 6.24
CA ALA A 33 -2.60 -10.70 7.64
C ALA A 33 -3.68 -11.78 7.79
N PRO A 34 -3.68 -12.56 8.90
CA PRO A 34 -4.72 -13.55 9.17
C PRO A 34 -6.08 -12.86 9.35
N SER A 35 -6.74 -12.68 8.21
CA SER A 35 -8.09 -12.19 8.03
C SER A 35 -8.82 -13.20 7.16
N TRP A 36 -10.15 -13.18 7.18
CA TRP A 36 -10.99 -14.03 6.35
C TRP A 36 -10.73 -13.85 4.84
N THR A 37 -10.15 -12.72 4.45
CA THR A 37 -9.75 -12.41 3.09
C THR A 37 -8.23 -12.41 2.99
N ARG A 38 -7.65 -13.49 2.46
CA ARG A 38 -6.22 -13.54 2.12
C ARG A 38 -6.08 -13.30 0.63
N THR A 39 -5.58 -12.12 0.26
CA THR A 39 -5.31 -11.83 -1.15
C THR A 39 -4.05 -12.58 -1.61
N GLY A 40 -4.23 -13.51 -2.54
CA GLY A 40 -3.13 -14.26 -3.15
C GLY A 40 -2.44 -13.48 -4.26
N ILE A 41 -3.19 -12.71 -5.04
CA ILE A 41 -2.68 -11.92 -6.16
C ILE A 41 -3.64 -10.77 -6.48
N ILE A 42 -3.10 -9.68 -7.00
CA ILE A 42 -3.84 -8.53 -7.51
C ILE A 42 -3.59 -8.42 -9.00
N VAL A 43 -4.65 -8.14 -9.77
CA VAL A 43 -4.54 -7.76 -11.19
C VAL A 43 -5.08 -6.34 -11.31
N ALA A 44 -4.25 -5.40 -11.74
CA ALA A 44 -4.60 -3.98 -11.77
C ALA A 44 -4.28 -3.35 -13.13
N GLY A 45 -5.26 -2.64 -13.71
CA GLY A 45 -5.07 -1.77 -14.88
C GLY A 45 -4.82 -0.30 -14.50
N SER A 46 -4.96 0.06 -13.22
CA SER A 46 -4.71 1.40 -12.70
C SER A 46 -3.37 1.46 -11.99
N GLY A 47 -2.69 2.61 -12.05
CA GLY A 47 -1.55 2.87 -11.18
C GLY A 47 -1.99 3.13 -9.74
N GLY A 48 -1.03 3.15 -8.81
CA GLY A 48 -1.25 3.63 -7.43
C GLY A 48 -1.56 2.57 -6.38
N ILE A 49 -1.29 1.29 -6.65
CA ILE A 49 -1.34 0.23 -5.63
C ILE A 49 -0.01 -0.52 -5.47
N TRP A 50 0.94 -0.30 -6.38
CA TRP A 50 2.15 -1.11 -6.47
C TRP A 50 2.96 -1.06 -5.18
N GLU A 51 3.10 0.13 -4.60
CA GLU A 51 3.86 0.32 -3.36
C GLU A 51 3.21 -0.42 -2.19
N GLU A 52 1.89 -0.34 -2.06
CA GLU A 52 1.16 -1.07 -1.02
C GLU A 52 1.25 -2.58 -1.22
N THR A 53 1.13 -3.08 -2.46
CA THR A 53 1.29 -4.52 -2.74
C THR A 53 2.70 -5.02 -2.43
N THR A 54 3.74 -4.24 -2.78
CA THR A 54 5.12 -4.56 -2.42
C THR A 54 5.31 -4.55 -0.91
N PHE A 55 4.78 -3.54 -0.21
CA PHE A 55 4.87 -3.46 1.25
C PHE A 55 4.19 -4.66 1.92
N PHE A 56 2.98 -5.03 1.48
CA PHE A 56 2.24 -6.19 2.01
C PHE A 56 2.67 -7.54 1.44
N ARG A 57 3.69 -7.58 0.57
CA ARG A 57 4.25 -8.79 -0.04
C ARG A 57 3.24 -9.57 -0.88
N VAL A 58 2.39 -8.86 -1.61
CA VAL A 58 1.36 -9.39 -2.49
C VAL A 58 1.81 -9.23 -3.93
N HIS A 59 1.68 -10.29 -4.73
CA HIS A 59 1.95 -10.21 -6.16
C HIS A 59 0.92 -9.31 -6.86
N CYS A 60 1.40 -8.42 -7.72
CA CYS A 60 0.59 -7.54 -8.55
C CYS A 60 0.91 -7.75 -10.02
N ILE A 61 -0.06 -8.16 -10.81
CA ILE A 61 0.01 -8.17 -12.27
C ILE A 61 -0.55 -6.85 -12.78
N THR A 62 0.29 -6.07 -13.43
CA THR A 62 -0.06 -4.75 -13.97
C THR A 62 -0.39 -4.85 -15.45
N LEU A 63 -1.58 -4.40 -15.84
CA LEU A 63 -2.07 -4.39 -17.22
C LEU A 63 -1.73 -3.08 -17.93
N ARG A 64 -0.45 -2.67 -17.88
CA ARG A 64 0.05 -1.42 -18.46
C ARG A 64 1.47 -1.55 -18.98
N PRO A 65 1.83 -0.79 -20.04
CA PRO A 65 3.17 -0.80 -20.63
C PRO A 65 4.22 -0.07 -19.79
N ASP A 66 3.81 0.68 -18.77
CA ASP A 66 4.65 1.59 -18.02
C ASP A 66 4.50 1.46 -16.51
N THR A 67 5.61 1.68 -15.79
CA THR A 67 5.62 1.88 -14.35
C THR A 67 6.38 3.15 -13.98
N VAL A 68 5.85 3.92 -13.04
CA VAL A 68 6.55 5.04 -12.38
C VAL A 68 7.18 4.61 -11.06
N ARG A 69 7.20 3.30 -10.76
CA ARG A 69 7.75 2.71 -9.54
C ARG A 69 8.71 1.55 -9.86
N PRO A 70 9.88 1.78 -10.49
CA PRO A 70 10.81 0.70 -10.86
C PRO A 70 11.23 -0.23 -9.71
N VAL A 71 11.15 0.24 -8.47
CA VAL A 71 11.50 -0.55 -7.27
C VAL A 71 10.60 -1.78 -7.10
N THR A 72 9.32 -1.71 -7.46
CA THR A 72 8.35 -2.81 -7.27
C THR A 72 8.62 -3.98 -8.23
N ILE A 73 9.06 -3.66 -9.46
CA ILE A 73 9.54 -4.62 -10.46
C ILE A 73 10.90 -5.18 -10.07
N LYS A 74 11.84 -4.34 -9.64
CA LYS A 74 13.16 -4.80 -9.15
C LYS A 74 13.02 -5.75 -7.97
N LYS A 75 12.02 -5.50 -7.12
CA LYS A 75 11.61 -6.37 -6.02
C LYS A 75 10.72 -7.52 -6.46
N GLY A 76 10.46 -7.76 -7.74
CA GLY A 76 9.69 -8.91 -8.23
C GLY A 76 8.22 -9.03 -7.80
N THR A 77 7.72 -8.10 -6.99
CA THR A 77 6.32 -8.07 -6.51
C THR A 77 5.36 -7.57 -7.59
N GLU A 78 5.84 -6.77 -8.54
CA GLU A 78 5.08 -6.33 -9.71
C GLU A 78 5.53 -7.06 -10.99
N LEU A 79 4.57 -7.60 -11.74
CA LEU A 79 4.77 -8.19 -13.06
C LEU A 79 3.91 -7.44 -14.09
N MET A 80 4.56 -6.79 -15.06
CA MET A 80 3.85 -6.13 -16.16
C MET A 80 3.47 -7.14 -17.24
N VAL A 81 2.18 -7.18 -17.58
CA VAL A 81 1.61 -8.07 -18.60
C VAL A 81 0.69 -7.26 -19.49
N LEU A 82 1.04 -7.13 -20.78
CA LEU A 82 0.30 -6.30 -21.73
C LEU A 82 -0.78 -7.07 -22.48
N GLU A 83 -0.53 -8.35 -22.72
CA GLU A 83 -1.46 -9.23 -23.40
C GLU A 83 -2.39 -9.90 -22.40
N LEU A 84 -3.68 -9.94 -22.71
CA LEU A 84 -4.67 -10.59 -21.85
C LEU A 84 -4.50 -12.12 -21.80
N ALA A 85 -4.10 -12.72 -22.93
CA ALA A 85 -3.98 -14.16 -23.09
C ALA A 85 -3.15 -14.86 -21.98
N PRO A 86 -1.95 -14.37 -21.60
CA PRO A 86 -1.15 -15.01 -20.56
C PRO A 86 -1.60 -14.76 -19.11
N ILE A 87 -2.56 -13.85 -18.84
CA ILE A 87 -2.87 -13.44 -17.45
C ILE A 87 -3.26 -14.63 -16.58
N ALA A 88 -4.15 -15.51 -17.06
CA ALA A 88 -4.60 -16.67 -16.29
C ALA A 88 -3.43 -17.61 -15.94
N HIS A 89 -2.50 -17.80 -16.86
CA HIS A 89 -1.29 -18.58 -16.62
C HIS A 89 -0.39 -17.92 -15.58
N ARG A 90 -0.12 -16.61 -15.70
CA ARG A 90 0.68 -15.85 -14.73
C ARG A 90 0.07 -15.82 -13.34
N VAL A 91 -1.26 -15.71 -13.26
CA VAL A 91 -2.01 -15.86 -12.01
C VAL A 91 -1.75 -17.23 -11.40
N ASN A 92 -1.89 -18.30 -12.18
CA ASN A 92 -1.67 -19.67 -11.68
C ASN A 92 -0.22 -19.95 -11.25
N GLU A 93 0.78 -19.35 -11.90
CA GLU A 93 2.19 -19.48 -11.51
C GLU A 93 2.47 -18.85 -10.14
N ARG A 94 1.77 -17.75 -9.81
CA ARG A 94 2.04 -16.90 -8.64
C ARG A 94 1.05 -17.10 -7.51
N VAL A 95 -0.14 -17.64 -7.79
CA VAL A 95 -1.17 -17.85 -6.78
C VAL A 95 -0.69 -18.88 -5.75
N GLY A 96 -0.61 -18.46 -4.50
CA GLY A 96 -0.09 -19.29 -3.41
C GLY A 96 1.43 -19.25 -3.25
N GLU A 97 2.16 -18.57 -4.14
CA GLU A 97 3.55 -18.19 -3.87
C GLU A 97 3.58 -17.23 -2.68
N GLN A 98 4.51 -17.47 -1.75
CA GLN A 98 4.75 -16.56 -0.65
C GLN A 98 5.95 -15.69 -0.99
N TRP A 99 5.73 -14.39 -1.01
CA TRP A 99 6.83 -13.44 -1.14
C TRP A 99 7.47 -13.20 0.22
N HIS A 100 8.78 -13.38 0.32
CA HIS A 100 9.51 -13.33 1.58
C HIS A 100 10.47 -12.15 1.72
N GLU A 101 10.74 -11.39 0.65
CA GLU A 101 11.62 -10.25 0.79
C GLU A 101 11.00 -9.15 1.65
N GLU A 102 11.85 -8.44 2.38
CA GLU A 102 11.46 -7.24 3.09
C GLU A 102 11.11 -6.10 2.13
N ALA A 103 10.25 -5.22 2.60
CA ALA A 103 9.93 -4.00 1.91
C ALA A 103 11.24 -3.21 1.63
N PRO A 104 11.33 -2.49 0.49
CA PRO A 104 12.49 -1.65 0.20
C PRO A 104 12.82 -0.68 1.33
N ASP A 105 14.09 -0.46 1.61
CA ASP A 105 14.47 0.66 2.46
C ASP A 105 14.23 2.00 1.73
N PRO A 106 13.72 3.05 2.40
CA PRO A 106 13.40 3.16 3.83
C PRO A 106 11.88 3.04 4.13
N TRP A 107 11.23 1.95 3.76
CA TRP A 107 9.78 1.75 3.97
C TRP A 107 9.47 1.23 5.37
N ASP A 108 9.89 2.01 6.37
CA ASP A 108 9.85 1.66 7.80
C ASP A 108 8.71 2.33 8.57
N GLY A 109 7.87 3.12 7.89
CA GLY A 109 6.78 3.89 8.50
C GLY A 109 7.20 5.21 9.17
N HIS A 110 8.46 5.63 9.10
CA HIS A 110 8.98 6.81 9.80
C HIS A 110 9.24 8.02 8.87
N VAL A 111 8.63 8.04 7.69
CA VAL A 111 8.78 9.15 6.72
C VAL A 111 8.38 10.49 7.33
N ALA A 112 7.27 10.53 8.09
CA ALA A 112 6.81 11.76 8.73
C ALA A 112 7.85 12.33 9.72
N SER A 113 8.46 11.48 10.55
CA SER A 113 9.51 11.88 11.48
C SER A 113 10.74 12.44 10.76
N ARG A 114 11.21 11.75 9.72
CA ARG A 114 12.32 12.23 8.89
C ARG A 114 12.01 13.55 8.20
N MET A 115 10.77 13.76 7.76
CA MET A 115 10.36 15.00 7.12
C MET A 115 10.33 16.16 8.11
N VAL A 116 9.83 15.95 9.32
CA VAL A 116 9.85 16.96 10.40
C VAL A 116 11.29 17.36 10.71
N GLU A 117 12.17 16.39 10.93
CA GLU A 117 13.61 16.63 11.18
C GLU A 117 14.28 17.37 10.02
N ARG A 118 13.96 17.00 8.78
CA ARG A 118 14.51 17.65 7.59
C ARG A 118 14.07 19.11 7.46
N VAL A 119 12.80 19.40 7.75
CA VAL A 119 12.26 20.76 7.70
C VAL A 119 12.93 21.61 8.78
N GLU A 120 13.09 21.09 9.98
CA GLU A 120 13.70 21.80 11.11
C GLU A 120 15.18 22.08 10.90
N SER A 121 15.94 21.11 10.39
CA SER A 121 17.36 21.32 10.06
C SER A 121 17.59 22.31 8.91
N THR A 122 16.56 22.61 8.12
CA THR A 122 16.67 23.54 6.98
C THR A 122 16.26 24.98 7.35
N LEU A 123 15.51 25.17 8.43
CA LEU A 123 14.93 26.47 8.81
C LEU A 123 15.70 27.14 9.95
N PRO A 124 15.77 28.49 9.96
CA PRO A 124 16.42 29.21 11.05
C PRO A 124 15.59 29.15 12.34
N ASP A 125 16.26 29.20 13.49
CA ASP A 125 15.64 29.15 14.83
C ASP A 125 14.55 30.21 15.03
N SER A 126 14.69 31.37 14.39
CA SER A 126 13.70 32.45 14.44
C SER A 126 12.31 32.04 13.92
N VAL A 127 12.25 31.06 13.01
CA VAL A 127 10.99 30.49 12.48
C VAL A 127 10.48 29.35 13.36
N LEU A 128 11.38 28.57 13.94
CA LEU A 128 11.05 27.40 14.78
C LEU A 128 10.57 27.79 16.18
N LEU A 129 11.06 28.89 16.74
CA LEU A 129 10.71 29.38 18.09
C LEU A 129 9.43 30.25 18.12
N GLY A 130 8.75 30.43 16.98
CA GLY A 130 7.54 31.24 16.90
C GLY A 130 6.39 30.71 17.76
N LYS A 131 5.83 31.55 18.64
CA LYS A 131 4.71 31.26 19.59
C LYS A 131 3.57 30.45 18.96
N SER A 132 2.95 29.54 19.74
CA SER A 132 1.96 28.56 19.26
C SER A 132 0.70 29.10 18.62
N LEU A 133 0.24 30.28 19.03
CA LEU A 133 -0.91 30.99 18.47
C LEU A 133 -0.58 32.49 18.50
N VAL A 134 -0.64 33.13 17.33
CA VAL A 134 -0.42 34.58 17.20
C VAL A 134 -1.73 35.22 16.76
N ALA A 135 -2.21 36.25 17.47
CA ALA A 135 -3.40 36.97 17.05
C ALA A 135 -3.22 37.53 15.63
N SER A 136 -4.18 37.29 14.75
CA SER A 136 -4.16 37.84 13.39
C SER A 136 -4.64 39.29 13.42
N PRO A 137 -3.98 40.22 12.70
CA PRO A 137 -4.45 41.61 12.56
C PRO A 137 -5.87 41.74 11.98
N THR A 138 -6.33 40.70 11.26
CA THR A 138 -7.66 40.63 10.61
C THR A 138 -8.72 39.93 11.47
N GLY A 139 -8.42 39.64 12.74
CA GLY A 139 -9.24 38.77 13.59
C GLY A 139 -8.89 37.28 13.41
N GLY A 140 -9.00 36.51 14.51
CA GLY A 140 -8.63 35.09 14.56
C GLY A 140 -7.19 34.81 15.00
N PHE A 141 -6.76 33.56 14.91
CA PHE A 141 -5.42 33.12 15.30
C PHE A 141 -4.62 32.59 14.09
N ARG A 142 -3.31 32.83 14.09
CA ARG A 142 -2.34 32.25 13.18
C ARG A 142 -1.57 31.15 13.90
N VAL A 143 -1.41 30.02 13.22
CA VAL A 143 -0.56 28.91 13.65
C VAL A 143 0.81 29.12 13.04
N THR A 144 1.87 29.11 13.85
CA THR A 144 3.24 29.21 13.35
C THR A 144 3.74 27.86 12.88
N LEU A 145 4.67 27.85 11.92
CA LEU A 145 5.29 26.60 11.47
C LEU A 145 5.97 25.86 12.64
N GLY A 146 6.66 26.57 13.54
CA GLY A 146 7.23 26.00 14.76
C GLY A 146 6.21 25.25 15.63
N SER A 147 4.99 25.79 15.76
CA SER A 147 3.93 25.14 16.52
C SER A 147 3.35 23.90 15.84
N VAL A 148 3.26 23.90 14.50
CA VAL A 148 2.88 22.71 13.72
C VAL A 148 3.92 21.62 13.88
N LEU A 149 5.20 21.96 13.80
CA LEU A 149 6.31 21.03 13.94
C LEU A 149 6.38 20.44 15.35
N ALA A 150 6.21 21.27 16.40
CA ALA A 150 6.14 20.81 17.78
C ALA A 150 4.96 19.83 18.01
N ALA A 151 3.78 20.13 17.47
CA ALA A 151 2.62 19.24 17.53
C ALA A 151 2.86 17.93 16.76
N ALA A 152 3.48 18.02 15.58
CA ALA A 152 3.86 16.85 14.79
C ALA A 152 4.83 15.95 15.56
N ARG A 153 5.92 16.51 16.14
CA ARG A 153 6.86 15.76 16.98
C ARG A 153 6.16 15.05 18.13
N SER A 154 5.30 15.75 18.87
CA SER A 154 4.56 15.16 20.00
C SER A 154 3.71 13.97 19.55
N ARG A 155 3.04 14.07 18.39
CA ARG A 155 2.23 12.99 17.83
C ARG A 155 3.06 11.82 17.30
N LEU A 156 4.24 12.11 16.74
CA LEU A 156 5.16 11.12 16.17
C LEU A 156 5.99 10.40 17.22
N ALA A 157 6.23 11.00 18.40
CA ALA A 157 6.96 10.37 19.51
C ALA A 157 6.30 9.07 20.02
N GLY A 158 5.01 8.87 19.73
CA GLY A 158 4.28 7.64 20.04
C GLY A 158 4.15 6.64 18.88
N GLN A 159 4.70 6.92 17.69
CA GLN A 159 4.63 5.98 16.57
C GLN A 159 5.50 4.76 16.86
N ARG A 160 4.86 3.60 16.88
CA ARG A 160 5.55 2.31 16.82
C ARG A 160 5.82 1.97 15.36
N ARG A 161 6.96 1.34 15.09
CA ARG A 161 7.21 0.67 13.81
C ARG A 161 5.98 -0.21 13.52
N PRO A 162 5.37 -0.15 12.31
CA PRO A 162 4.36 -1.13 11.96
C PRO A 162 4.97 -2.52 12.19
N PRO A 163 4.20 -3.47 12.77
CA PRO A 163 4.73 -4.80 13.04
C PRO A 163 5.41 -5.29 11.76
N SER A 164 6.64 -5.80 11.89
CA SER A 164 7.26 -6.48 10.75
C SER A 164 6.25 -7.50 10.28
N LEU A 165 5.95 -7.50 8.98
CA LEU A 165 5.07 -8.50 8.39
C LEU A 165 5.82 -9.82 8.51
N LEU A 166 5.74 -10.47 9.68
CA LEU A 166 6.31 -11.78 9.90
C LEU A 166 5.71 -12.71 8.85
N PRO A 167 6.50 -13.62 8.25
CA PRO A 167 5.97 -14.57 7.31
C PRO A 167 4.83 -15.34 7.97
N VAL A 168 3.61 -15.19 7.43
CA VAL A 168 2.45 -15.96 7.86
C VAL A 168 2.72 -17.42 7.48
N ARG A 169 3.12 -18.24 8.46
CA ARG A 169 3.21 -19.69 8.31
C ARG A 169 1.82 -20.24 7.98
N MET A 170 1.59 -20.62 6.73
CA MET A 170 0.41 -21.38 6.33
C MET A 170 0.59 -22.83 6.80
N GLY A 171 0.02 -23.17 7.95
CA GLY A 171 -0.27 -24.55 8.30
C GLY A 171 -1.47 -25.02 7.47
N GLY A 172 -1.23 -25.60 6.31
CA GLY A 172 -2.30 -26.17 5.47
C GLY A 172 -1.77 -26.80 4.19
N ARG A 173 -1.90 -28.13 4.08
CA ARG A 173 -1.52 -28.91 2.90
C ARG A 173 -2.30 -28.42 1.67
N LEU A 174 -1.64 -27.71 0.77
CA LEU A 174 -2.13 -27.59 -0.61
C LEU A 174 -1.95 -28.95 -1.28
N ASN A 175 -3.06 -29.65 -1.49
CA ASN A 175 -3.10 -30.82 -2.36
C ASN A 175 -2.71 -30.37 -3.78
N ARG A 176 -1.46 -30.63 -4.17
CA ARG A 176 -1.09 -30.65 -5.59
C ARG A 176 -1.89 -31.75 -6.27
N ALA A 177 -3.00 -31.39 -6.91
CA ALA A 177 -3.59 -32.24 -7.92
C ALA A 177 -2.53 -32.41 -9.03
N LYS A 178 -2.02 -33.63 -9.16
CA LYS A 178 -1.15 -34.03 -10.28
C LYS A 178 -1.93 -33.81 -11.57
N ALA A 179 -1.47 -32.89 -12.41
CA ALA A 179 -1.70 -33.01 -13.84
C ALA A 179 -0.88 -34.22 -14.34
N SER A 180 -1.50 -35.08 -15.13
CA SER A 180 -0.87 -36.20 -15.81
C SER A 180 -1.58 -36.41 -17.14
N PRO A 181 -0.87 -37.00 -18.12
CA PRO A 181 0.29 -36.46 -18.84
C PRO A 181 -0.13 -35.58 -20.03
#